data_AF-A0A842V7E3-F1
#
_entry.id   AF-A0A842V7E3-F1
#
_cell.length_a   1.000
_cell.length_b   1.000
_cell.length_c   1.000
_cell.angle_alpha   90.00
_cell.angle_beta   90.00
_cell.angle_gamma   90.00
#
_symmetry.space_group_name_H-M   'P 1'
#
loop_
_entity.id
_entity.type
_entity.pdbx_description
1 polymer ?
#
loop_
_entity_poly.entity_id
_entity_poly.type
_entity_poly.pdbx_seq_one_letter_code
_entity_poly.pdbx_strand_id
1 'polypeptide(L)'
;MIAFGEFVKQKRLHNRITLREFCRLSGIDPSNWSKIERGILPPPKSKTVLEAIAGILKIKKESEDWYTLMDLAAITHIPKELLNDDSIVEKLPVFFRTLRGQKPTEEELENLIKLIKES
;
A
#
# COMPACT_ATOMS: atom_id res chain seq x y z
N MET A 1 -4.85 1.22 11.15
CA MET A 1 -3.85 0.93 10.09
C MET A 1 -3.02 2.20 9.85
N ILE A 2 -1.70 2.10 9.70
CA ILE A 2 -0.84 3.25 9.35
C ILE A 2 -1.13 3.70 7.91
N ALA A 3 -1.11 5.00 7.61
CA ALA A 3 -1.26 5.49 6.24
C ALA A 3 0.00 5.23 5.40
N PHE A 4 -0.14 5.07 4.09
CA PHE A 4 0.99 4.87 3.15
C PHE A 4 2.12 5.88 3.36
N GLY A 5 1.77 7.17 3.38
CA GLY A 5 2.77 8.25 3.50
C GLY A 5 3.58 8.17 4.78
N GLU A 6 2.93 7.84 5.90
CA GLU A 6 3.57 7.70 7.20
C GLU A 6 4.47 6.45 7.25
N PHE A 7 4.01 5.32 6.70
CA PHE A 7 4.83 4.11 6.59
C PHE A 7 6.13 4.37 5.82
N VAL A 8 6.02 5.00 4.65
CA VAL A 8 7.18 5.30 3.81
C VAL A 8 8.13 6.28 4.51
N LYS A 9 7.59 7.32 5.15
CA LYS A 9 8.39 8.28 5.92
C LYS A 9 9.18 7.60 7.03
N GLN A 10 8.55 6.68 7.77
CA GLN A 10 9.23 5.90 8.82
C GLN A 10 10.37 5.05 8.25
N LYS A 11 10.14 4.31 7.15
CA LYS A 11 11.18 3.52 6.49
C LYS A 11 12.31 4.39 5.95
N ARG A 12 11.98 5.56 5.40
CA ARG A 12 12.96 6.53 4.89
C ARG A 12 13.87 7.04 6.01
N LEU A 13 13.29 7.46 7.13
CA LEU A 13 14.03 7.96 8.29
C LEU A 13 14.84 6.87 8.99
N HIS A 14 14.29 5.65 9.10
CA HIS A 14 15.02 4.49 9.62
C HIS A 14 16.31 4.22 8.83
N ASN A 15 16.23 4.32 7.50
CA ASN A 15 17.37 4.18 6.59
C ASN A 15 18.25 5.43 6.47
N ARG A 16 17.99 6.48 7.28
CA ARG A 16 18.69 7.78 7.25
C ARG A 16 18.65 8.48 5.89
N ILE A 17 17.61 8.22 5.11
CA ILE A 17 17.39 8.86 3.82
C ILE A 17 16.64 10.18 4.09
N THR A 18 17.13 11.30 3.58
CA THR A 18 16.39 12.57 3.69
C THR A 18 15.29 12.64 2.64
N LEU A 19 14.28 13.51 2.82
CA LEU A 19 13.24 13.71 1.80
C LEU A 19 13.87 14.13 0.47
N ARG A 20 14.86 15.03 0.50
CA ARG A 20 15.57 15.50 -0.70
C ARG A 20 16.31 14.37 -1.40
N GLU A 21 17.02 13.53 -0.64
CA GLU A 21 17.75 12.40 -1.20
C GLU A 21 16.80 11.36 -1.80
N PHE A 22 15.68 11.07 -1.12
CA PHE A 22 14.64 10.21 -1.64
C PHE A 22 14.08 10.72 -2.97
N CYS A 23 13.76 12.02 -3.05
CA CYS A 23 13.24 12.65 -4.27
C CYS A 23 14.27 12.60 -5.41
N ARG A 24 15.55 12.83 -5.10
CA ARG A 24 16.66 12.71 -6.06
C ARG A 24 16.77 11.29 -6.65
N LEU A 25 16.64 10.27 -5.80
CA LEU A 25 16.73 8.87 -6.21
C LEU A 25 15.48 8.39 -6.96
N SER A 26 14.30 8.86 -6.58
CA SER A 26 13.02 8.46 -7.20
C SER A 26 12.67 9.27 -8.44
N GLY A 27 13.29 10.44 -8.65
CA GLY A 27 12.92 11.39 -9.69
C GLY A 27 11.59 12.11 -9.43
N ILE A 28 10.98 11.94 -8.25
CA ILE A 28 9.72 12.57 -7.88
C ILE A 28 10.00 13.97 -7.35
N ASP A 29 9.18 14.94 -7.75
CA ASP A 29 9.26 16.31 -7.24
C ASP A 29 9.08 16.37 -5.71
N PRO A 30 9.95 17.10 -4.97
CA PRO A 30 9.86 17.21 -3.51
C PRO A 30 8.54 17.78 -2.97
N SER A 31 7.89 18.70 -3.69
CA SER A 31 6.59 19.26 -3.28
C SER A 31 5.50 18.20 -3.36
N ASN A 32 5.50 17.41 -4.44
CA ASN A 32 4.58 16.29 -4.60
C ASN A 32 4.84 15.21 -3.55
N TRP A 33 6.10 14.82 -3.35
CA TRP A 33 6.44 13.78 -2.40
C TRP A 33 6.12 14.18 -0.95
N SER A 34 6.38 15.44 -0.57
CA SER A 34 5.99 15.97 0.74
C SER A 34 4.49 15.90 1.00
N LYS A 35 3.66 16.08 -0.03
CA LYS A 35 2.21 15.93 0.09
C LYS A 35 1.80 14.46 0.22
N ILE A 36 2.50 13.54 -0.45
CA ILE A 36 2.28 12.08 -0.31
C ILE A 36 2.62 11.61 1.10
N GLU A 37 3.79 11.98 1.65
CA GLU A 37 4.18 11.57 3.03
C GLU A 37 3.18 12.08 4.09
N ARG A 38 2.50 13.21 3.82
CA ARG A 38 1.47 13.77 4.71
C ARG A 38 0.05 13.27 4.42
N GLY A 39 -0.13 12.40 3.43
CA GLY A 39 -1.44 11.86 3.04
C GLY A 39 -2.36 12.86 2.33
N ILE A 40 -1.84 13.99 1.84
CA ILE A 40 -2.61 14.98 1.06
C ILE A 40 -2.77 14.52 -0.40
N LEU A 41 -1.69 13.99 -0.97
CA LEU A 41 -1.73 13.36 -2.29
C LEU A 41 -1.76 11.85 -2.13
N PRO A 42 -2.51 11.14 -3.00
CA PRO A 42 -2.53 9.70 -2.97
C PRO A 42 -1.17 9.13 -3.42
N PRO A 43 -0.87 7.88 -3.06
CA PRO A 43 0.34 7.22 -3.54
C PRO A 43 0.31 7.00 -5.06
N PRO A 44 1.47 6.68 -5.66
CA PRO A 44 1.54 6.25 -7.04
C PRO A 44 0.76 4.94 -7.27
N LYS A 45 -0.04 4.89 -8.35
CA LYS A 45 -0.74 3.66 -8.79
C LYS A 45 0.17 2.65 -9.48
N SER A 46 1.25 3.14 -10.10
CA SER A 46 2.13 2.30 -10.92
C SER A 46 2.94 1.35 -10.06
N LYS A 47 2.78 0.04 -10.29
CA LYS A 47 3.57 -1.00 -9.63
C LYS A 47 5.07 -0.77 -9.82
N THR A 48 5.51 -0.40 -11.02
CA THR A 48 6.92 -0.11 -11.30
C THR A 48 7.46 1.02 -10.43
N VAL A 49 6.67 2.07 -10.21
CA VAL A 49 7.06 3.19 -9.32
C VAL A 49 7.11 2.73 -7.87
N LEU A 50 6.13 1.93 -7.42
CA LEU A 50 6.13 1.39 -6.06
C LEU A 50 7.31 0.44 -5.80
N GLU A 51 7.71 -0.37 -6.79
CA GLU A 51 8.89 -1.23 -6.70
C GLU A 51 10.19 -0.41 -6.65
N ALA A 52 10.29 0.68 -7.41
CA ALA A 52 11.43 1.60 -7.32
C ALA A 52 11.51 2.27 -5.94
N ILE A 53 10.36 2.69 -5.38
CA ILE A 53 10.27 3.21 -4.02
C ILE A 53 10.76 2.16 -3.00
N ALA A 54 10.30 0.91 -3.10
CA ALA A 54 10.75 -0.17 -2.23
C ALA A 54 12.28 -0.35 -2.28
N GLY A 55 12.86 -0.31 -3.49
CA GLY A 55 14.30 -0.39 -3.70
C GLY A 55 15.07 0.73 -3.01
N ILE A 56 14.61 1.98 -3.16
CA ILE A 56 15.22 3.16 -2.49
C ILE A 56 15.14 3.02 -0.97
N LEU A 57 14.01 2.53 -0.46
CA LEU A 57 13.78 2.27 0.97
C LEU A 57 14.49 1.00 1.48
N LYS A 58 15.28 0.32 0.63
CA LYS A 58 15.98 -0.93 0.97
C LYS A 58 15.04 -2.02 1.49
N ILE A 59 13.79 -2.01 1.03
CA ILE A 59 12.79 -3.03 1.37
C ILE A 59 13.02 -4.22 0.43
N LYS A 60 13.28 -5.38 1.01
CA LYS A 60 13.48 -6.62 0.24
C LYS A 60 12.18 -7.00 -0.46
N LYS A 61 12.24 -7.30 -1.76
CA LYS A 61 11.09 -7.81 -2.52
C LYS A 61 10.50 -9.06 -1.84
N GLU A 62 9.16 -9.14 -1.84
CA GLU A 62 8.41 -10.25 -1.21
C GLU A 62 8.62 -10.39 0.31
N SER A 63 9.15 -9.36 0.98
CA SER A 63 9.10 -9.28 2.45
C SER A 63 7.76 -8.72 2.94
N GLU A 64 7.45 -8.90 4.22
CA GLU A 64 6.27 -8.31 4.86
C GLU A 64 6.19 -6.79 4.67
N ASP A 65 7.32 -6.09 4.75
CA ASP A 65 7.39 -4.65 4.50
C ASP A 65 7.08 -4.29 3.03
N TRP A 66 7.50 -5.14 2.08
CA TRP A 66 7.21 -4.95 0.66
C TRP A 66 5.72 -5.10 0.39
N TYR A 67 5.11 -6.13 0.95
CA TYR A 67 3.68 -6.32 0.80
C TYR A 67 2.89 -5.21 1.48
N THR A 68 3.28 -4.82 2.70
CA THR A 68 2.68 -3.69 3.41
C THR A 68 2.73 -2.41 2.57
N LEU A 69 3.87 -2.11 1.92
CA LEU A 69 3.98 -0.96 1.02
C LEU A 69 2.95 -1.02 -0.13
N MET A 70 2.82 -2.18 -0.76
CA MET A 70 1.89 -2.38 -1.88
C MET A 70 0.43 -2.30 -1.45
N ASP A 71 0.07 -2.88 -0.31
CA ASP A 71 -1.30 -2.87 0.20
C ASP A 71 -1.74 -1.47 0.57
N LEU A 72 -0.89 -0.72 1.29
CA LEU A 72 -1.21 0.63 1.70
C LEU A 72 -1.41 1.55 0.48
N ALA A 73 -0.68 1.30 -0.61
CA ALA A 73 -0.90 1.97 -1.89
C ALA A 73 -2.21 1.54 -2.56
N ALA A 74 -2.54 0.25 -2.53
CA ALA A 74 -3.78 -0.26 -3.12
C ALA A 74 -5.03 0.25 -2.38
N ILE A 75 -5.03 0.20 -1.04
CA ILE A 75 -6.14 0.59 -0.18
C ILE A 75 -6.54 2.05 -0.39
N THR A 76 -5.56 2.94 -0.60
CA THR A 76 -5.82 4.36 -0.86
C THR A 76 -6.49 4.63 -2.21
N HIS A 77 -6.60 3.63 -3.08
CA HIS A 77 -7.33 3.72 -4.34
C HIS A 77 -8.67 2.97 -4.33
N ILE A 78 -9.02 2.33 -3.22
CA ILE A 78 -10.33 1.73 -3.04
C ILE A 78 -11.36 2.87 -2.87
N PRO A 79 -12.49 2.84 -3.61
CA PRO A 79 -13.59 3.78 -3.43
C PRO A 79 -14.02 3.87 -1.96
N LYS A 80 -14.26 5.10 -1.47
CA LYS A 80 -14.59 5.33 -0.05
C LYS A 80 -15.88 4.66 0.35
N GLU A 81 -16.80 4.50 -0.60
CA GLU A 81 -18.07 3.83 -0.44
C GLU A 81 -17.89 2.37 0.01
N LEU A 82 -16.86 1.69 -0.48
CA LEU A 82 -16.51 0.31 -0.09
C LEU A 82 -15.75 0.25 1.23
N LEU A 83 -15.14 1.36 1.66
CA LEU A 83 -14.42 1.45 2.94
C LEU A 83 -15.35 1.82 4.11
N ASN A 84 -16.61 2.18 3.84
CA ASN A 84 -17.61 2.49 4.86
C ASN A 84 -18.29 1.23 5.41
N ASP A 85 -18.06 0.07 4.79
CA ASP A 85 -18.52 -1.22 5.28
C ASP A 85 -17.38 -1.89 6.05
N ASP A 86 -17.46 -1.80 7.39
CA ASP A 86 -16.46 -2.37 8.30
C ASP A 86 -16.25 -3.87 8.06
N SER A 87 -17.28 -4.58 7.56
CA SER A 87 -17.18 -6.01 7.24
C SER A 87 -16.30 -6.31 6.03
N ILE A 88 -16.18 -5.37 5.08
CA ILE A 88 -15.28 -5.44 3.93
C ILE A 88 -13.86 -5.11 4.38
N VAL A 89 -13.69 -4.04 5.17
CA VAL A 89 -12.38 -3.55 5.62
C VAL A 89 -11.64 -4.59 6.46
N GLU A 90 -12.35 -5.33 7.32
CA GLU A 90 -11.76 -6.41 8.13
C GLU A 90 -11.24 -7.59 7.29
N LYS A 91 -11.83 -7.84 6.11
CA LYS A 91 -11.50 -8.99 5.26
C LYS A 91 -10.48 -8.67 4.17
N LEU A 92 -10.31 -7.39 3.81
CA LEU A 92 -9.28 -6.94 2.86
C LEU A 92 -7.85 -7.44 3.21
N PRO A 93 -7.38 -7.37 4.48
CA PRO A 93 -6.08 -7.91 4.86
C PRO A 93 -5.94 -9.42 4.65
N VAL A 94 -7.02 -10.19 4.79
CA VAL A 94 -7.03 -11.65 4.52
C VAL A 94 -6.96 -11.90 3.02
N PHE A 95 -7.75 -11.17 2.23
CA PHE A 95 -7.72 -11.22 0.76
C PHE A 95 -6.35 -10.88 0.19
N PHE A 96 -5.72 -9.81 0.68
CA PHE A 96 -4.38 -9.48 0.22
C PHE A 96 -3.36 -10.53 0.65
N ARG A 97 -3.55 -11.21 1.79
CA ARG A 97 -2.67 -12.31 2.25
C ARG A 97 -2.80 -13.55 1.38
N THR A 98 -4.02 -13.93 0.99
CA THR A 98 -4.27 -15.08 0.09
C THR A 98 -3.66 -14.83 -1.29
N LEU A 99 -3.80 -13.62 -1.84
CA LEU A 99 -3.12 -13.26 -3.10
C LEU A 99 -1.57 -13.36 -3.06
N ARG A 100 -0.95 -13.31 -1.88
CA ARG A 100 0.53 -13.29 -1.74
C ARG A 100 1.19 -14.65 -1.63
N GLY A 101 0.47 -15.73 -1.33
CA GLY A 101 1.12 -17.02 -1.11
C GLY A 101 0.24 -18.24 -0.85
N GLN A 102 -1.08 -18.08 -0.74
CA GLN A 102 -1.99 -19.21 -0.60
C GLN A 102 -3.23 -18.94 -1.44
N LYS A 103 -3.42 -19.75 -2.49
CA LYS A 103 -4.63 -19.73 -3.30
C LYS A 103 -5.83 -19.82 -2.33
N PRO A 104 -6.69 -18.80 -2.25
CA PRO A 104 -7.83 -18.84 -1.35
C PRO A 104 -8.63 -20.10 -1.64
N THR A 105 -9.21 -20.71 -0.61
CA THR A 105 -10.11 -21.83 -0.84
C THR A 105 -11.32 -21.33 -1.63
N GLU A 106 -11.97 -22.23 -2.36
CA GLU A 106 -13.16 -21.89 -3.15
C GLU A 106 -14.26 -21.28 -2.25
N GLU A 107 -14.37 -21.77 -1.02
CA GLU A 107 -15.27 -21.24 0.01
C GLU A 107 -14.91 -19.82 0.46
N GLU A 108 -13.63 -19.52 0.69
CA GLU A 108 -13.18 -18.16 1.04
C GLU A 108 -13.44 -17.17 -0.09
N LEU A 109 -13.28 -17.62 -1.34
CA LEU A 109 -13.54 -16.82 -2.53
C LEU A 109 -15.04 -16.58 -2.73
N GLU A 110 -15.87 -17.60 -2.57
CA GLU A 110 -17.33 -17.49 -2.67
C GLU A 110 -17.90 -16.58 -1.58
N ASN A 111 -17.44 -16.72 -0.34
CA ASN A 111 -17.83 -15.85 0.77
C ASN A 111 -17.47 -14.38 0.50
N LEU A 112 -16.35 -14.12 -0.18
CA LEU A 112 -15.95 -12.78 -0.58
C LEU A 112 -16.83 -12.22 -1.71
N ILE A 113 -17.10 -13.03 -2.75
CA ILE A 113 -17.97 -12.64 -3.87
C ILE A 113 -19.38 -12.31 -3.37
N LYS A 114 -19.89 -13.10 -2.42
CA LYS A 114 -21.20 -12.87 -1.81
C LYS A 114 -21.24 -11.54 -1.05
N LEU A 115 -20.21 -11.26 -0.24
CA LEU A 115 -20.10 -10.00 0.49
C LEU A 115 -20.15 -8.79 -0.46
N ILE A 116 -19.38 -8.82 -1.55
CA ILE A 116 -19.31 -7.71 -2.51
C ILE A 116 -20.63 -7.52 -3.29
N LYS A 117 -21.42 -8.59 -3.47
CA LYS A 117 -22.73 -8.52 -4.15
C LYS A 117 -23.87 -8.04 -3.26
N GLU A 118 -23.72 -8.15 -1.94
CA GLU A 118 -24.74 -7.77 -0.96
C GLU A 118 -24.56 -6.34 -0.43
N SER A 119 -23.43 -5.69 -0.73
CA SER A 119 -23.14 -4.26 -0.53
C SER A 119 -23.58 -3.39 -1.72
#